data_AF-A0A6V2AKG3-F1
#
_entry.id   AF-A0A6V2AKG3-F1
#
_cell.length_a   1.000
_cell.length_b   1.000
_cell.length_c   1.000
_cell.angle_alpha   90.00
_cell.angle_beta   90.00
_cell.angle_gamma   90.00
#
_symmetry.space_group_name_H-M   'P 1'
#
loop_
_entity.id
_entity.type
_entity.pdbx_description
1 polymer ?
#
loop_
_entity_poly.entity_id
_entity_poly.type
_entity_poly.pdbx_seq_one_letter_code
_entity_poly.pdbx_strand_id
1 'polypeptide(L)'
;MFIQQGFSPQESVIIHSACVSIERHLRGMSGLVGRCRDGWRHYGKFNANSNNFEFYPSLFVEPLRAKLQFQEMMAQTQLFVGYVDKRRIDDLTEDSIRKVKGVYIANWIYTRWVAMGK
;
A
#
# COMPACT_ATOMS: atom_id res chain seq x y z
N MET A 1 -23.17 5.63 -30.34
CA MET A 1 -21.90 6.36 -30.15
C MET A 1 -20.83 5.31 -29.88
N PHE A 2 -20.07 4.93 -30.92
CA PHE A 2 -19.01 3.93 -30.82
C PHE A 2 -17.70 4.67 -30.48
N ILE A 3 -16.97 4.19 -29.49
CA ILE A 3 -15.65 4.72 -29.12
C ILE A 3 -14.71 4.38 -30.29
N GLN A 4 -14.42 5.38 -31.14
CA GLN A 4 -13.67 5.21 -32.39
C GLN A 4 -12.15 5.33 -32.23
N GLN A 5 -11.64 5.60 -31.02
CA GLN A 5 -10.22 5.52 -30.70
C GLN A 5 -10.05 4.77 -29.38
N GLY A 6 -9.28 3.68 -29.40
CA GLY A 6 -8.86 3.02 -28.17
C GLY A 6 -7.97 3.93 -27.33
N PHE A 7 -7.71 3.53 -26.08
CA PHE A 7 -6.81 4.26 -25.20
C PHE A 7 -5.43 4.43 -25.84
N SER A 8 -4.86 5.62 -25.74
CA SER A 8 -3.44 5.82 -26.05
C SER A 8 -2.57 4.92 -25.15
N PRO A 9 -1.32 4.61 -25.54
CA PRO A 9 -0.44 3.79 -24.72
C PRO A 9 -0.28 4.32 -23.28
N GLN A 10 -0.27 5.64 -23.12
CA GLN A 10 -0.16 6.30 -21.81
C GLN A 10 -1.43 6.10 -20.96
N GLU A 11 -2.61 6.32 -21.55
CA GLU A 11 -3.89 6.08 -20.87
C GLU A 11 -4.08 4.61 -20.49
N SER A 12 -3.67 3.69 -21.38
CA SER A 12 -3.72 2.25 -21.12
C SER A 12 -2.86 1.86 -19.92
N VAL A 13 -1.64 2.41 -19.82
CA VAL A 13 -0.76 2.19 -18.65
C VAL A 13 -1.35 2.79 -17.37
N ILE A 14 -1.94 3.98 -17.44
CA ILE A 14 -2.58 4.62 -16.28
C ILE A 14 -3.75 3.77 -15.79
N ILE A 15 -4.64 3.34 -16.69
CA ILE A 15 -5.79 2.50 -16.36
C ILE A 15 -5.32 1.17 -15.78
N HIS A 16 -4.31 0.54 -16.37
CA HIS A 16 -3.75 -0.70 -15.84
C HIS A 16 -3.19 -0.51 -14.42
N SER A 17 -2.43 0.55 -14.18
CA SER A 17 -1.90 0.89 -12.84
C SER A 17 -3.01 1.12 -11.82
N ALA A 18 -4.08 1.81 -12.21
CA ALA A 18 -5.26 2.02 -11.38
C ALA A 18 -5.94 0.70 -11.02
N CYS A 19 -6.20 -0.17 -12.01
CA CYS A 19 -6.78 -1.49 -11.80
C CYS A 19 -5.94 -2.34 -10.85
N VAL A 20 -4.61 -2.41 -11.06
CA VAL A 20 -3.69 -3.16 -10.19
C VAL A 20 -3.72 -2.61 -8.75
N SER A 21 -3.83 -1.30 -8.59
CA SER A 21 -3.89 -0.66 -7.28
C SER A 21 -5.21 -0.97 -6.56
N ILE A 22 -6.33 -0.94 -7.28
CA ILE A 22 -7.65 -1.34 -6.78
C ILE A 22 -7.63 -2.81 -6.35
N GLU A 23 -7.13 -3.71 -7.22
CA GLU A 23 -7.02 -5.14 -6.91
C GLU A 23 -6.16 -5.39 -5.67
N ARG A 24 -5.01 -4.71 -5.56
CA ARG A 24 -4.13 -4.83 -4.40
C ARG A 24 -4.83 -4.38 -3.12
N HIS A 25 -5.58 -3.29 -3.18
CA HIS A 25 -6.35 -2.79 -2.05
C HIS A 25 -7.47 -3.77 -1.63
N LEU A 26 -8.26 -4.26 -2.59
CA LEU A 26 -9.31 -5.25 -2.35
C LEU A 26 -8.75 -6.56 -1.77
N ARG A 27 -7.63 -7.05 -2.31
CA ARG A 27 -6.93 -8.22 -1.75
C ARG A 27 -6.48 -7.97 -0.32
N GLY A 28 -5.98 -6.77 -0.02
CA GLY A 28 -5.61 -6.34 1.33
C GLY A 28 -6.77 -6.42 2.33
N MET A 29 -7.97 -6.03 1.90
CA MET A 29 -9.18 -6.05 2.74
C MET A 29 -9.80 -7.43 2.89
N SER A 30 -9.74 -8.26 1.85
CA SER A 30 -10.35 -9.60 1.81
C SER A 30 -9.69 -10.66 2.70
N GLY A 31 -8.73 -10.27 3.54
CA GLY A 31 -8.10 -11.17 4.51
C GLY A 31 -7.47 -12.40 3.86
N LEU A 32 -7.78 -13.59 4.36
CA LEU A 32 -7.30 -14.85 3.80
C LEU A 32 -7.94 -15.18 2.46
N VAL A 33 -9.14 -14.66 2.15
CA VAL A 33 -9.87 -14.95 0.91
C VAL A 33 -9.08 -14.48 -0.32
N GLY A 34 -8.49 -13.28 -0.28
CA GLY A 34 -7.70 -12.76 -1.39
C GLY A 34 -6.22 -13.17 -1.38
N ARG A 35 -5.77 -13.92 -0.36
CA ARG A 35 -4.38 -14.35 -0.19
C ARG A 35 -4.16 -15.84 -0.47
N CYS A 36 -5.15 -16.67 -0.15
CA CYS A 36 -5.04 -18.12 -0.23
C CYS A 36 -6.23 -18.71 -1.00
N ARG A 37 -5.97 -19.70 -1.87
CA ARG A 37 -7.01 -20.39 -2.66
C ARG A 37 -8.16 -20.95 -1.81
N ASP A 38 -7.82 -21.51 -0.64
CA ASP A 38 -8.78 -22.09 0.30
C ASP A 38 -9.09 -21.16 1.49
N GLY A 39 -8.68 -19.89 1.44
CA GLY A 39 -8.84 -18.94 2.55
C GLY A 39 -10.30 -18.68 2.94
N TRP A 40 -11.23 -18.84 2.00
CA TRP A 40 -12.67 -18.73 2.24
C TRP A 40 -13.20 -19.75 3.26
N ARG A 41 -12.54 -20.91 3.41
CA ARG A 41 -12.94 -21.97 4.35
C ARG A 41 -12.86 -21.54 5.82
N HIS A 42 -12.06 -20.52 6.13
CA HIS A 42 -11.95 -19.98 7.49
C HIS A 42 -13.16 -19.16 7.93
N TYR A 43 -14.00 -18.73 6.98
CA TYR A 43 -15.10 -17.81 7.22
C TYR A 43 -16.47 -18.45 7.07
N GLY A 44 -16.53 -19.78 6.98
CA GLY A 44 -17.79 -20.49 6.91
C GLY A 44 -17.65 -21.94 7.34
N LYS A 45 -18.76 -22.65 7.38
CA LYS A 45 -18.79 -24.08 7.69
C LYS A 45 -19.66 -24.80 6.69
N PHE A 46 -19.34 -26.08 6.48
CA PHE A 46 -20.20 -26.94 5.70
C PHE A 46 -21.36 -27.41 6.59
N ASN A 47 -22.59 -27.17 6.16
CA ASN A 47 -23.77 -27.66 6.83
C ASN A 47 -24.15 -29.02 6.24
N ALA A 48 -24.00 -30.08 7.04
CA ALA A 48 -24.29 -31.45 6.62
C ALA A 48 -25.77 -31.68 6.27
N ASN A 49 -26.69 -30.89 6.83
CA ASN A 49 -28.12 -31.04 6.60
C ASN A 49 -28.56 -30.42 5.26
N SER A 50 -27.96 -29.27 4.88
CA SER A 50 -28.26 -28.59 3.62
C SER A 50 -27.29 -28.94 2.49
N ASN A 51 -26.25 -29.72 2.80
CA ASN A 51 -25.13 -30.07 1.91
C ASN A 51 -24.49 -28.84 1.24
N ASN A 52 -24.53 -27.69 1.91
CA ASN A 52 -24.07 -26.42 1.39
C ASN A 52 -23.05 -25.77 2.33
N PHE A 53 -22.17 -24.95 1.77
CA PHE A 53 -21.28 -24.09 2.55
C PHE A 53 -22.02 -22.82 2.97
N GLU A 54 -22.00 -22.54 4.26
CA GLU A 54 -22.57 -21.33 4.84
C GLU A 54 -21.44 -20.38 5.26
N PHE A 55 -21.42 -19.20 4.65
CA PHE A 55 -20.53 -18.11 5.07
C PHE A 55 -21.10 -17.43 6.31
N TYR A 56 -20.25 -17.24 7.33
CA TYR A 56 -20.58 -16.52 8.55
C TYR A 56 -19.80 -15.20 8.58
N PRO A 57 -20.45 -14.06 8.27
CA PRO A 57 -19.78 -12.75 8.23
C PRO A 57 -19.04 -12.40 9.51
N SER A 58 -19.52 -12.85 10.68
CA SER A 58 -18.86 -12.62 11.97
C SER A 58 -17.44 -13.20 12.02
N LEU A 59 -17.20 -14.37 11.43
CA LEU A 59 -15.87 -14.97 11.37
C LEU A 59 -14.87 -14.13 10.55
N PHE A 60 -15.39 -13.34 9.61
CA PHE A 60 -14.58 -12.42 8.82
C PHE A 60 -14.39 -11.06 9.52
N VAL A 61 -15.45 -10.52 10.11
CA VAL A 61 -15.48 -9.15 10.65
C VAL A 61 -14.87 -9.05 12.05
N GLU A 62 -15.08 -10.01 12.93
CA GLU A 62 -14.61 -9.93 14.32
C GLU A 62 -13.08 -9.83 14.44
N PRO A 63 -12.27 -10.63 13.71
CA PRO A 63 -10.82 -10.45 13.73
C PRO A 63 -10.37 -9.07 13.23
N LEU A 64 -11.10 -8.47 12.28
CA LEU A 64 -10.81 -7.13 11.78
C LEU A 64 -11.13 -6.06 12.83
N ARG A 65 -12.26 -6.18 13.55
CA ARG A 65 -12.62 -5.29 14.65
C ARG A 65 -11.60 -5.37 15.79
N ALA A 66 -11.23 -6.58 16.20
CA ALA A 66 -10.23 -6.79 17.25
C ALA A 66 -8.87 -6.18 16.87
N LYS A 67 -8.46 -6.33 15.60
CA LYS A 67 -7.24 -5.70 15.09
C LYS A 67 -7.33 -4.17 15.10
N LEU A 68 -8.45 -3.61 14.68
CA LEU A 68 -8.67 -2.16 14.69
C LEU A 68 -8.59 -1.61 16.12
N GLN A 69 -9.31 -2.22 17.06
CA GLN A 69 -9.30 -1.83 18.46
C GLN A 69 -7.88 -1.91 19.05
N PHE A 70 -7.13 -2.97 18.73
CA PHE A 70 -5.74 -3.08 19.14
C PHE A 70 -4.86 -1.95 18.55
N GLN A 71 -5.07 -1.58 17.29
CA GLN A 71 -4.35 -0.47 16.67
C GLN A 71 -4.69 0.87 17.32
N GLU A 72 -5.97 1.10 17.65
CA GLU A 72 -6.42 2.30 18.37
C GLU A 72 -5.75 2.39 19.74
N MET A 73 -5.72 1.30 20.50
CA MET A 73 -5.05 1.24 21.80
C MET A 73 -3.53 1.45 21.67
N MET A 74 -2.89 0.78 20.70
CA MET A 74 -1.45 0.91 20.46
C MET A 74 -1.08 2.35 20.11
N ALA A 75 -1.86 3.01 19.26
CA ALA A 75 -1.60 4.38 18.82
C ALA A 75 -1.56 5.39 19.97
N GLN A 76 -2.27 5.10 21.06
CA GLN A 76 -2.30 5.92 22.28
C GLN A 76 -1.12 5.66 23.22
N THR A 77 -0.26 4.67 22.94
CA THR A 77 0.88 4.33 23.81
C THR A 77 2.09 5.23 23.53
N GLN A 78 2.88 5.49 24.58
CA GLN A 78 4.14 6.23 24.46
C GLN A 78 5.15 5.52 23.55
N LEU A 79 5.10 4.18 23.49
CA LEU A 79 5.93 3.38 22.59
C LEU A 79 5.65 3.72 21.12
N PHE A 80 4.37 3.82 20.75
CA PHE A 80 3.99 4.14 19.38
C PHE A 80 4.28 5.61 19.05
N VAL A 81 4.01 6.54 19.97
CA VAL A 81 4.39 7.96 19.80
C VAL A 81 5.89 8.09 19.57
N GLY A 82 6.72 7.47 20.42
CA GLY A 82 8.17 7.48 20.27
C GLY A 82 8.66 6.84 18.96
N TYR A 83 7.98 5.78 18.50
CA TYR A 83 8.26 5.18 17.19
C TYR A 83 7.97 6.15 16.04
N VAL A 84 6.83 6.85 16.07
CA VAL A 84 6.45 7.85 15.05
C VAL A 84 7.42 9.02 15.05
N ASP A 85 7.81 9.52 16.22
CA ASP A 85 8.80 10.60 16.32
C ASP A 85 10.17 10.20 15.77
N LYS A 86 10.62 8.97 16.07
CA LYS A 86 11.85 8.44 15.49
C LYS A 86 11.79 8.42 13.96
N ARG A 87 10.69 7.92 13.38
CA ARG A 87 10.48 7.92 11.92
C ARG A 87 10.52 9.32 11.33
N ARG A 88 9.86 10.29 11.98
CA ARG A 88 9.89 11.69 11.56
C ARG A 88 11.31 12.27 11.53
N ILE A 89 12.12 11.96 12.54
CA ILE A 89 13.53 12.41 12.60
C ILE A 89 14.37 11.74 11.51
N ASP A 90 14.19 10.43 11.28
CA ASP A 90 14.88 9.69 10.23
C ASP A 90 14.57 10.29 8.85
N ASP A 91 13.30 10.58 8.56
CA ASP A 91 12.87 11.19 7.30
C ASP A 91 13.48 12.58 7.08
N LEU A 92 13.47 13.44 8.11
CA LEU A 92 14.11 14.76 8.04
C LEU A 92 15.62 14.66 7.79
N THR A 93 16.26 13.65 8.38
CA THR A 93 17.68 13.39 8.21
C THR A 93 17.97 12.93 6.78
N GLU A 94 17.21 11.98 6.25
CA GLU A 94 17.34 11.56 4.85
C GLU A 94 17.15 12.71 3.86
N ASP A 95 16.13 13.56 4.08
CA ASP A 95 15.87 14.72 3.23
C ASP A 95 17.03 15.72 3.26
N SER A 96 17.62 15.95 4.44
CA SER A 96 18.81 16.81 4.56
C SER A 96 19.99 16.24 3.76
N ILE A 97 20.23 14.92 3.84
CA ILE A 97 21.30 14.23 3.12
C ILE A 97 21.05 14.31 1.61
N ARG A 98 19.80 14.09 1.16
CA ARG A 98 19.41 14.19 -0.26
C ARG A 98 19.65 15.59 -0.80
N LYS A 99 19.30 16.64 -0.05
CA LYS A 99 19.56 18.03 -0.43
C LYS A 99 21.06 18.30 -0.57
N VAL A 100 21.87 17.90 0.39
CA VAL A 100 23.34 18.07 0.33
C VAL A 100 23.94 17.34 -0.87
N LYS A 101 23.53 16.09 -1.12
CA LYS A 101 23.95 15.33 -2.30
C LYS A 101 23.51 15.99 -3.61
N GLY A 102 22.29 16.51 -3.66
CA GLY A 102 21.78 17.25 -4.82
C GLY A 102 22.61 18.49 -5.12
N VAL A 103 22.95 19.28 -4.10
CA VAL A 103 23.82 20.46 -4.23
C VAL A 103 25.22 20.07 -4.71
N TYR A 104 25.80 19.00 -4.16
CA TYR A 104 27.10 18.50 -4.62
C TYR A 104 27.09 18.12 -6.10
N ILE A 105 26.08 17.36 -6.54
CA ILE A 105 25.93 16.95 -7.95
C ILE A 105 25.76 18.19 -8.84
N ALA A 106 24.91 19.14 -8.44
CA ALA A 106 24.70 20.37 -9.20
C ALA A 106 26.00 21.19 -9.37
N ASN A 107 26.77 21.34 -8.29
CA ASN A 107 28.07 22.03 -8.33
C ASN A 107 29.08 21.28 -9.22
N TRP A 108 29.12 19.95 -9.15
CA TRP A 108 30.00 19.14 -9.99
C TRP A 108 29.65 19.28 -11.48
N ILE A 109 28.36 19.23 -11.83
CA ILE A 109 27.89 19.44 -13.21
C ILE A 109 28.26 20.86 -13.67
N TYR A 110 27.97 21.87 -12.86
CA TYR A 110 28.28 23.26 -13.20
C TYR A 110 29.77 23.49 -13.44
N THR A 111 30.63 23.03 -12.53
CA THR A 111 32.09 23.18 -12.66
C THR A 111 32.63 22.48 -13.91
N ARG A 112 32.12 21.28 -14.23
CA ARG A 112 32.48 20.58 -15.48
C ARG A 112 31.98 21.31 -16.71
N TRP A 113 30.77 21.85 -16.68
CA TRP A 113 30.17 22.54 -17.82
C TRP A 113 30.91 23.85 -18.12
N VAL A 114 31.27 24.62 -17.09
CA VAL A 114 32.11 25.82 -17.22
C VAL A 114 33.51 25.46 -17.72
N ALA A 115 34.10 24.36 -17.24
CA ALA A 115 35.42 23.91 -17.69
C ALA A 115 35.46 23.43 -19.15
N MET A 116 34.33 22.98 -19.70
CA MET A 116 34.18 22.57 -21.10
C MET A 116 33.76 23.72 -22.04
N GLY A 117 33.45 24.90 -21.49
CA GLY A 117 33.02 26.09 -22.24
C GLY A 117 34.14 27.07 -22.61
N LYS A 118 35.40 26.61 -22.61
CA LYS A 118 36.57 27.29 -23.18
C LYS A 118 37.18 26.41 -24.25
#